data_AF-A0A8T3Y9D7-F1
#
_entry.id   AF-A0A8T3Y9D7-F1
#
_cell.length_a   1.000
_cell.length_b   1.000
_cell.length_c   1.000
_cell.angle_alpha   90.00
_cell.angle_beta   90.00
_cell.angle_gamma   90.00
#
_symmetry.space_group_name_H-M   'P 1'
#
loop_
_entity.id
_entity.type
_entity.pdbx_description
1 polymer ?
#
loop_
_entity_poly.entity_id
_entity_poly.type
_entity_poly.pdbx_seq_one_letter_code
_entity_poly.pdbx_strand_id
1 'polypeptide(L)'
;MEGLIKNFRMGRHRQTDNQMVLILPAVSKKDQAAKLVGKTVTWTTPGNKAIKGKITAPHGNSGAVRVLFEKGMPGQAVGKKVKVE
;
A
#
# COMPACT_ATOMS: atom_id res chain seq x y z
N MET A 1 -8.42 1.69 9.33
CA MET A 1 -9.00 1.92 7.99
C MET A 1 -8.62 0.76 7.08
N GLU A 2 -9.52 0.26 6.24
CA GLU A 2 -9.17 -0.81 5.27
C GLU A 2 -8.68 -0.21 3.94
N GLY A 3 -7.68 -0.84 3.35
CA GLY A 3 -7.19 -0.53 2.01
C GLY A 3 -7.08 -1.79 1.15
N LEU A 4 -7.08 -1.61 -0.16
CA LEU A 4 -6.87 -2.67 -1.14
C LEU A 4 -5.47 -2.51 -1.77
N ILE A 5 -4.68 -3.58 -1.80
CA ILE A 5 -3.43 -3.60 -2.55
C ILE A 5 -3.77 -3.73 -4.03
N LYS A 6 -3.45 -2.70 -4.83
CA LYS A 6 -3.69 -2.76 -6.28
C LYS A 6 -2.56 -3.47 -7.00
N ASN A 7 -1.32 -3.04 -6.78
CA ASN A 7 -0.15 -3.66 -7.37
C ASN A 7 1.15 -3.18 -6.70
N PHE A 8 2.28 -3.78 -7.07
CA PHE A 8 3.59 -3.22 -6.81
C PHE A 8 3.80 -1.90 -7.55
N ARG A 9 4.74 -1.10 -7.04
CA ARG A 9 5.27 0.02 -7.82
C ARG A 9 6.12 -0.56 -8.95
N MET A 10 5.62 -0.44 -10.17
CA MET A 10 6.29 -0.93 -11.37
C MET A 10 6.29 0.11 -12.49
N GLY A 11 7.31 0.03 -13.33
CA GLY A 11 7.28 0.62 -14.67
C GLY A 11 6.89 -0.45 -15.70
N ARG A 12 7.12 -0.16 -16.99
CA ARG A 12 6.78 -1.08 -18.09
C ARG A 12 7.51 -2.42 -18.03
N HIS A 13 8.76 -2.44 -17.55
CA HIS A 13 9.63 -3.62 -17.54
C HIS A 13 10.28 -3.92 -16.19
N ARG A 14 10.13 -3.05 -15.19
CA ARG A 14 10.79 -3.19 -13.88
C ARG A 14 9.78 -3.06 -12.76
N GLN A 15 9.80 -4.03 -11.85
CA GLN A 15 9.02 -4.01 -10.61
C GLN A 15 9.92 -3.64 -9.42
N THR A 16 9.34 -2.97 -8.43
CA THR A 16 9.98 -2.71 -7.13
C THR A 16 9.26 -3.50 -6.06
N ASP A 17 9.91 -4.51 -5.48
CA ASP A 17 9.24 -5.49 -4.60
C ASP A 17 9.01 -5.00 -3.18
N ASN A 18 9.69 -3.91 -2.80
CA ASN A 18 9.57 -3.32 -1.46
C ASN A 18 8.49 -2.24 -1.39
N GLN A 19 7.93 -1.82 -2.54
CA GLN A 19 6.99 -0.72 -2.62
C GLN A 19 5.69 -1.15 -3.30
N MET A 20 4.56 -0.82 -2.68
CA MET A 20 3.25 -1.11 -3.24
C MET A 20 2.35 0.12 -3.31
N VAL A 21 1.37 0.02 -4.20
CA VAL A 21 0.30 0.99 -4.37
C VAL A 21 -0.96 0.45 -3.73
N LEU A 22 -1.46 1.19 -2.74
CA LEU A 22 -2.74 0.93 -2.10
C LEU A 22 -3.81 1.87 -2.62
N ILE A 23 -5.02 1.34 -2.79
CA ILE A 23 -6.23 2.12 -2.97
C ILE A 23 -7.01 2.07 -1.67
N LEU A 24 -7.38 3.24 -1.18
CA LEU A 24 -8.23 3.39 -0.01
C LEU A 24 -9.61 3.79 -0.54
N PRO A 25 -10.67 2.96 -0.34
CA PRO A 25 -11.98 3.27 -0.89
C PRO A 25 -12.57 4.57 -0.34
N ALA A 26 -12.14 5.00 0.86
CA ALA A 26 -12.56 6.25 1.48
C ALA A 26 -11.83 7.51 0.94
N VAL A 27 -10.82 7.35 0.07
CA VAL A 27 -9.93 8.43 -0.35
C VAL A 27 -9.92 8.52 -1.87
N SER A 28 -10.52 9.58 -2.42
CA SER A 28 -10.62 9.79 -3.86
C SER A 28 -9.72 10.90 -4.38
N LYS A 29 -9.27 11.81 -3.50
CA LYS A 29 -8.44 12.97 -3.86
C LYS A 29 -7.02 12.86 -3.33
N LYS A 30 -6.08 13.45 -4.07
CA LYS A 30 -4.65 13.54 -3.69
C LYS A 30 -4.44 14.22 -2.33
N ASP A 31 -5.17 15.29 -2.03
CA ASP A 31 -5.01 16.03 -0.76
C ASP A 31 -5.39 15.21 0.46
N GLN A 32 -6.40 14.35 0.32
CA GLN A 32 -6.80 13.43 1.38
C GLN A 32 -5.76 12.32 1.57
N ALA A 33 -5.19 11.82 0.47
CA ALA A 33 -4.10 10.84 0.52
C ALA A 33 -2.82 11.40 1.15
N ALA A 34 -2.52 12.69 0.94
CA ALA A 34 -1.37 13.36 1.54
C ALA A 34 -1.44 13.40 3.07
N LYS A 35 -2.65 13.52 3.64
CA LYS A 35 -2.86 13.47 5.11
C LYS A 35 -2.58 12.10 5.72
N LEU A 36 -2.53 11.05 4.90
CA LEU A 36 -2.27 9.68 5.34
C LEU A 36 -0.79 9.31 5.27
N VAL A 37 0.07 10.21 4.81
CA VAL A 37 1.51 10.01 4.80
C VAL A 37 2.02 9.89 6.23
N GLY A 38 2.89 8.90 6.47
CA GLY A 38 3.47 8.63 7.79
C GLY A 38 2.75 7.57 8.60
N LYS A 39 1.52 7.18 8.21
CA LYS A 39 0.75 6.12 8.86
C LYS A 39 1.34 4.73 8.64
N THR A 40 1.02 3.83 9.55
CA THR A 40 1.48 2.44 9.51
C THR A 40 0.46 1.59 8.77
N VAL A 41 0.95 0.66 7.95
CA VAL A 41 0.14 -0.31 7.24
C VAL A 41 0.58 -1.70 7.67
N THR A 42 -0.39 -2.51 8.05
CA THR A 42 -0.17 -3.91 8.41
C THR A 42 -0.92 -4.80 7.44
N TRP A 43 -0.18 -5.71 6.81
CA TRP A 43 -0.74 -6.80 6.02
C TRP A 43 -0.58 -8.13 6.77
N THR A 44 -1.67 -8.88 6.89
CA THR A 44 -1.67 -10.18 7.55
C THR A 44 -1.66 -11.28 6.50
N THR A 45 -0.64 -12.13 6.52
CA THR A 45 -0.58 -13.34 5.69
C THR A 45 -1.64 -14.36 6.16
N PRO A 46 -2.05 -15.30 5.29
CA PRO A 46 -2.89 -16.44 5.70
C PRO A 46 -2.29 -17.26 6.86
N GLY A 47 -0.97 -17.27 6.99
CA GLY A 47 -0.24 -17.93 8.08
C GLY A 47 -0.04 -17.06 9.34
N ASN A 48 -0.89 -16.05 9.58
CA ASN A 48 -0.86 -15.14 10.73
C ASN A 48 0.42 -14.31 10.93
N LYS A 49 1.33 -14.25 9.95
CA LYS A 49 2.47 -13.32 9.99
C LYS A 49 2.01 -11.93 9.56
N ALA A 50 2.29 -10.93 10.39
CA ALA A 50 2.07 -9.53 10.11
C ALA A 50 3.30 -8.91 9.44
N ILE A 51 3.13 -8.33 8.26
CA ILE A 51 4.13 -7.51 7.58
C ILE A 51 3.74 -6.05 7.77
N LYS A 52 4.64 -5.29 8.40
CA LYS A 52 4.46 -3.86 8.62
C LYS A 52 5.13 -3.05 7.51
N GLY A 53 4.52 -1.93 7.19
CA GLY A 53 5.02 -0.95 6.26
C GLY A 53 4.55 0.45 6.64
N LYS A 54 5.13 1.45 5.99
CA LYS A 54 4.82 2.86 6.22
C LYS A 54 4.34 3.52 4.94
N ILE A 55 3.31 4.35 5.04
CA ILE A 55 2.87 5.21 3.93
C ILE A 55 3.92 6.30 3.72
N THR A 56 4.52 6.34 2.53
CA THR A 56 5.61 7.27 2.19
C THR A 56 5.12 8.49 1.43
N ALA A 57 4.22 8.30 0.47
CA ALA A 57 3.75 9.39 -0.39
C ALA A 57 2.38 9.05 -1.02
N PRO A 58 1.58 10.06 -1.42
CA PRO A 58 0.44 9.83 -2.29
C PRO A 58 0.89 9.33 -3.68
N HIS A 59 0.04 8.54 -4.33
CA HIS A 59 0.27 7.96 -5.66
C HIS A 59 -0.77 8.47 -6.66
N GLY A 60 -0.34 9.26 -7.63
CA GLY A 60 -1.22 9.82 -8.65
C GLY A 60 -2.27 10.78 -8.08
N ASN A 61 -3.36 10.98 -8.84
CA ASN A 61 -4.41 11.95 -8.50
C ASN A 61 -5.68 11.32 -7.92
N SER A 62 -5.84 10.00 -8.03
CA SER A 62 -7.05 9.26 -7.65
C SER A 62 -7.09 8.83 -6.17
N GLY A 63 -6.31 9.45 -5.30
CA GLY A 63 -6.30 9.13 -3.87
C GLY A 63 -5.58 7.83 -3.46
N ALA A 64 -4.80 7.22 -4.37
CA ALA A 64 -3.96 6.08 -4.02
C ALA A 64 -2.73 6.52 -3.20
N VAL A 65 -2.12 5.59 -2.47
CA VAL A 65 -0.93 5.84 -1.63
C VAL A 65 0.17 4.82 -1.87
N ARG A 66 1.42 5.24 -1.69
CA ARG A 66 2.62 4.40 -1.75
C ARG A 66 3.01 3.94 -0.37
N VAL A 67 3.23 2.64 -0.23
CA VAL A 67 3.71 2.03 1.01
C VAL A 67 5.06 1.39 0.78
N LEU A 68 5.97 1.62 1.73
CA LEU A 68 7.26 0.95 1.81
C LEU A 68 7.18 -0.10 2.93
N PHE A 69 7.46 -1.35 2.59
CA PHE A 69 7.49 -2.46 3.55
C PHE A 69 8.92 -2.80 3.95
N GLU A 70 9.13 -3.25 5.18
CA GLU A 70 10.47 -3.56 5.72
C GLU A 70 11.09 -4.82 5.11
N LYS A 71 10.30 -5.88 4.91
CA LYS A 71 10.79 -7.20 4.49
C LYS A 71 10.48 -7.56 3.04
N GLY A 72 10.02 -6.59 2.24
CA GLY A 72 9.45 -6.87 0.92
C GLY A 72 8.12 -7.62 1.04
N MET A 73 7.39 -7.73 -0.06
CA MET A 73 5.99 -8.15 -0.03
C MET A 73 5.73 -9.22 -1.10
N PRO A 74 5.12 -10.38 -0.78
CA PRO A 74 4.90 -11.43 -1.77
C PRO A 74 3.83 -11.02 -2.79
N GLY A 75 3.97 -11.48 -4.04
CA GLY A 75 3.00 -11.20 -5.10
C GLY A 75 1.59 -11.70 -4.83
N GLN A 76 1.44 -12.70 -3.95
CA GLN A 76 0.16 -13.23 -3.48
C GLN A 76 -0.71 -12.22 -2.74
N ALA A 77 -0.12 -11.11 -2.27
CA ALA A 77 -0.87 -10.09 -1.57
C ALA A 77 -1.55 -9.07 -2.49
N VAL A 78 -1.22 -9.07 -3.79
CA VAL A 78 -1.91 -8.23 -4.76
C VAL A 78 -3.40 -8.60 -4.78
N GLY A 79 -4.28 -7.59 -4.68
CA GLY A 79 -5.72 -7.76 -4.58
C GLY A 79 -6.24 -8.10 -3.18
N LYS A 80 -5.37 -8.21 -2.16
CA LYS A 80 -5.79 -8.44 -0.77
C LYS A 80 -6.00 -7.13 -0.01
N LYS A 81 -6.77 -7.24 1.08
CA LYS A 81 -7.02 -6.13 2.01
C LYS A 81 -5.84 -5.93 2.95
N VAL A 82 -5.60 -4.68 3.32
CA VAL A 82 -4.64 -4.26 4.34
C VAL A 82 -5.32 -3.40 5.39
N LYS A 83 -4.77 -3.39 6.59
CA LYS A 83 -5.18 -2.47 7.65
C LYS A 83 -4.21 -1.30 7.69
N VAL A 84 -4.76 -0.09 7.60
CA VAL A 84 -4.04 1.18 7.82
C VAL A 84 -4.45 1.74 9.17
N GLU A 85 -3.46 2.05 10.00
CA GLU A 85 -3.60 2.73 11.30
C GLU A 85 -3.32 4.23 11.15
#